data_AF-A0A0B7N5R3-F1
#
_entry.id   AF-A0A0B7N5R3-F1
#
_cell.length_a   1.000
_cell.length_b   1.000
_cell.length_c   1.000
_cell.angle_alpha   90.00
_cell.angle_beta   90.00
_cell.angle_gamma   90.00
#
_symmetry.space_group_name_H-M   'P 1'
#
loop_
_entity.id
_entity.type
_entity.pdbx_description
1 polymer ?
#
loop_
_entity_poly.entity_id
_entity_poly.type
_entity_poly.pdbx_seq_one_letter_code
_entity_poly.pdbx_strand_id
1 'polypeptide(L)'
;MRKHQTAPLNDINKLLNLSFHKHYSERQSDSDAEEQAESENHENTTETHNNTQKNQEDNGSNVASASASTPDPDSVSAPNELAGFIKVSDTFNNNGLCELRATEGKNQYCFATPSSESESSHKPKLRKTHLDTLKKVFHFGTSFSSTNPLTKSEYQACENEQKSNKSLRSLNLVDCLVSLLGDEPFDTYNQMLWSFKPGHSLTPQSEAFLEIIKYSLCSFHLVCRTVPEFKQNHERTHFVENFIPSLLALTKIIGFIEFKWCETPFLASSGLNLKYYDYDLRAAPSNKLIDALGIMKTQNNMELIIVEASSGAIKEDITHSIEDSLKILECSASALKKEVAHYKNASLKTFKMLKVYSLQIIRTQVTLSEMSLYDKNHWKFIEKRSAKLPTNWNDRLCFVQYLELLATLFDGILTTQQVQKQLVKENLGLVEFSGPSVESISQEAIFLLE
;
A
#
# COMPACT_ATOMS: atom_id res chain seq x y z
N MET A 1 26.84 66.03 0.18
CA MET A 1 27.12 65.01 1.22
C MET A 1 25.80 64.35 1.59
N ARG A 2 25.50 63.06 1.50
CA ARG A 2 26.12 61.83 0.95
C ARG A 2 24.98 61.13 0.16
N LYS A 3 25.30 60.62 -1.03
CA LYS A 3 24.43 59.74 -1.83
C LYS A 3 24.62 58.31 -1.30
N HIS A 4 23.54 57.59 -0.97
CA HIS A 4 23.61 56.16 -0.75
C HIS A 4 23.39 55.43 -2.08
N GLN A 5 24.48 54.81 -2.55
CA GLN A 5 24.51 53.88 -3.67
C GLN A 5 23.86 52.56 -3.28
N THR A 6 23.01 52.07 -4.18
CA THR A 6 22.55 50.69 -4.29
C THR A 6 23.73 49.77 -4.63
N ALA A 7 23.94 48.71 -3.84
CA ALA A 7 24.86 47.63 -4.17
C ALA A 7 24.22 46.65 -5.18
N PRO A 8 24.98 46.04 -6.11
CA PRO A 8 24.41 45.21 -7.17
C PRO A 8 24.22 43.74 -6.75
N LEU A 9 23.12 43.15 -7.20
CA LEU A 9 22.90 41.72 -7.37
C LEU A 9 24.03 41.14 -8.24
N ASN A 10 25.06 40.50 -7.66
CA ASN A 10 25.92 39.59 -8.43
C ASN A 10 26.82 38.61 -7.64
N ASP A 11 26.44 38.16 -6.44
CA ASP A 11 27.27 37.21 -5.67
C ASP A 11 26.57 35.94 -5.15
N ILE A 12 25.34 35.63 -5.60
CA ILE A 12 24.65 34.38 -5.19
C ILE A 12 24.99 33.19 -6.10
N ASN A 13 25.45 33.41 -7.34
CA ASN A 13 25.80 32.32 -8.28
C ASN A 13 27.23 31.76 -8.11
N LYS A 14 28.03 32.29 -7.17
CA LYS A 14 29.40 31.82 -6.91
C LYS A 14 29.56 30.90 -5.69
N LEU A 15 28.50 30.68 -4.90
CA LEU A 15 28.53 29.81 -3.72
C LEU A 15 27.83 28.45 -3.91
N LEU A 16 27.20 28.19 -5.06
CA LEU A 16 26.50 26.92 -5.34
C LEU A 16 27.20 25.98 -6.34
N ASN A 17 28.45 26.27 -6.75
CA ASN A 17 29.11 25.51 -7.84
C ASN A 17 30.45 24.83 -7.48
N LEU A 18 30.74 24.57 -6.20
CA LEU A 18 31.96 23.86 -5.79
C LEU A 18 31.66 22.78 -4.73
N SER A 19 31.03 21.67 -5.14
CA SER A 19 31.25 20.37 -4.46
C SER A 19 30.73 19.11 -5.17
N PHE A 20 30.03 19.18 -6.30
CA PHE A 20 29.33 18.00 -6.86
C PHE A 20 29.85 17.44 -8.19
N HIS A 21 31.02 17.84 -8.69
CA HIS A 21 31.53 17.39 -10.00
C HIS A 21 32.96 16.86 -9.99
N LYS A 22 33.26 15.85 -9.16
CA LYS A 22 34.56 15.15 -9.29
C LYS A 22 34.58 13.63 -9.17
N HIS A 23 33.45 12.91 -9.26
CA HIS A 23 33.48 11.44 -9.25
C HIS A 23 32.52 10.71 -10.21
N TYR A 24 32.10 11.35 -11.31
CA TYR A 24 31.15 10.72 -12.26
C TYR A 24 31.64 10.58 -13.70
N SER A 25 32.97 10.59 -13.95
CA SER A 25 33.51 10.52 -15.33
C SER A 25 34.41 9.30 -15.62
N GLU A 26 34.45 8.28 -14.76
CA GLU A 26 35.23 7.06 -15.01
C GLU A 26 34.42 5.83 -14.61
N ARG A 27 33.38 5.50 -15.39
CA ARG A 27 32.73 4.16 -15.42
C ARG A 27 31.63 4.08 -16.49
N GLN A 28 31.93 4.54 -17.70
CA GLN A 28 30.98 4.49 -18.82
C GLN A 28 31.70 4.10 -20.12
N SER A 29 32.43 2.99 -20.05
CA SER A 29 33.12 2.41 -21.22
C SER A 29 33.12 0.88 -21.27
N ASP A 30 32.30 0.19 -20.48
CA ASP A 30 32.28 -1.29 -20.44
C ASP A 30 30.87 -1.93 -20.46
N SER A 31 29.78 -1.18 -20.69
CA SER A 31 28.41 -1.73 -20.65
C SER A 31 27.68 -1.83 -22.00
N ASP A 32 28.29 -1.37 -23.10
CA ASP A 32 27.61 -1.32 -24.41
C ASP A 32 27.94 -2.52 -25.31
N ALA A 33 28.46 -3.62 -24.74
CA ALA A 33 28.86 -4.82 -25.49
C ALA A 33 27.94 -6.06 -25.31
N GLU A 34 26.94 -6.01 -24.43
CA GLU A 34 26.05 -7.18 -24.17
C GLU A 34 24.60 -7.02 -24.68
N GLU A 35 24.21 -5.86 -25.20
CA GLU A 35 22.82 -5.60 -25.65
C GLU A 35 22.63 -5.64 -27.18
N GLN A 36 23.54 -6.28 -27.92
CA GLN A 36 23.47 -6.47 -29.38
C GLN A 36 23.43 -7.94 -29.84
N ALA A 37 23.24 -8.91 -28.94
CA ALA A 37 23.25 -10.33 -29.31
C ALA A 37 21.87 -11.04 -29.33
N GLU A 38 20.76 -10.36 -29.01
CA GLU A 38 19.43 -11.01 -28.91
C GLU A 38 18.36 -10.49 -29.89
N SER A 39 18.74 -9.71 -30.92
CA SER A 39 17.78 -9.20 -31.92
C SER A 39 18.08 -9.65 -33.36
N GLU A 40 18.48 -10.90 -33.57
CA GLU A 40 18.48 -11.52 -34.89
C GLU A 40 18.02 -12.98 -34.76
N ASN A 41 16.70 -13.21 -34.82
CA ASN A 41 16.07 -14.39 -35.40
C ASN A 41 14.56 -14.34 -35.18
N HIS A 42 13.83 -13.72 -36.12
CA HIS A 42 12.60 -14.30 -36.68
C HIS A 42 11.96 -13.37 -37.72
N GLU A 43 12.32 -13.58 -38.99
CA GLU A 43 11.44 -13.30 -40.13
C GLU A 43 11.65 -14.39 -41.18
N ASN A 44 10.61 -15.21 -41.39
CA ASN A 44 10.08 -15.63 -42.70
C ASN A 44 9.33 -16.96 -42.58
N THR A 45 8.00 -16.91 -42.70
CA THR A 45 7.30 -17.72 -43.72
C THR A 45 5.92 -17.14 -43.99
N THR A 46 5.72 -16.75 -45.24
CA THR A 46 4.49 -16.26 -45.85
C THR A 46 3.72 -17.41 -46.53
N GLU A 47 2.40 -17.22 -46.66
CA GLU A 47 1.48 -17.80 -47.67
C GLU A 47 1.06 -19.29 -47.46
N THR A 48 -0.20 -19.73 -47.64
CA THR A 48 -1.30 -19.29 -48.52
C THR A 48 -2.65 -19.96 -48.14
N HIS A 49 -3.76 -19.26 -48.46
CA HIS A 49 -5.08 -19.73 -48.95
C HIS A 49 -5.86 -20.87 -48.24
N ASN A 50 -7.12 -20.62 -47.81
CA ASN A 50 -8.35 -20.73 -48.64
C ASN A 50 -9.66 -20.74 -47.81
N ASN A 51 -10.71 -20.23 -48.46
CA ASN A 51 -12.15 -20.28 -48.13
C ASN A 51 -12.66 -21.66 -47.65
N THR A 52 -13.77 -21.67 -46.90
CA THR A 52 -15.06 -22.32 -47.28
C THR A 52 -16.12 -22.21 -46.17
N GLN A 53 -17.32 -21.75 -46.57
CA GLN A 53 -18.59 -21.80 -45.82
C GLN A 53 -19.01 -23.24 -45.45
N LYS A 54 -19.73 -23.42 -44.33
CA LYS A 54 -20.92 -24.29 -44.33
C LYS A 54 -21.84 -24.03 -43.12
N ASN A 55 -23.10 -23.74 -43.45
CA ASN A 55 -24.27 -23.89 -42.59
C ASN A 55 -24.44 -25.34 -42.14
N GLN A 56 -25.02 -25.56 -40.95
CA GLN A 56 -26.07 -26.58 -40.80
C GLN A 56 -26.89 -26.37 -39.51
N GLU A 57 -28.18 -26.16 -39.74
CA GLU A 57 -29.30 -26.45 -38.84
C GLU A 57 -29.47 -27.97 -38.68
N ASP A 58 -29.97 -28.41 -37.51
CA ASP A 58 -31.11 -29.34 -37.34
C ASP A 58 -31.19 -29.76 -35.84
N ASN A 59 -32.28 -29.46 -35.13
CA ASN A 59 -33.51 -30.26 -34.99
C ASN A 59 -33.33 -31.60 -34.27
N GLY A 60 -34.15 -31.83 -33.25
CA GLY A 60 -34.23 -33.12 -32.55
C GLY A 60 -35.16 -33.12 -31.34
N SER A 61 -36.45 -33.00 -31.61
CA SER A 61 -37.56 -33.31 -30.69
C SER A 61 -37.60 -34.78 -30.26
N ASN A 62 -38.07 -35.06 -29.04
CA ASN A 62 -38.81 -36.28 -28.66
C ASN A 62 -39.63 -35.98 -27.40
N VAL A 63 -40.94 -35.78 -27.51
CA VAL A 63 -42.04 -36.77 -27.57
C VAL A 63 -42.44 -37.31 -26.19
N ALA A 64 -43.74 -37.12 -25.94
CA ALA A 64 -44.51 -37.40 -24.74
C ALA A 64 -44.74 -38.89 -24.46
N SER A 65 -45.17 -39.19 -23.24
CA SER A 65 -46.28 -40.14 -23.06
C SER A 65 -47.07 -39.80 -21.80
N ALA A 66 -48.38 -39.70 -21.99
CA ALA A 66 -49.40 -39.48 -20.99
C ALA A 66 -49.88 -40.81 -20.41
N SER A 67 -50.44 -40.78 -19.20
CA SER A 67 -51.56 -41.66 -18.86
C SER A 67 -52.50 -40.93 -17.90
N ALA A 68 -53.78 -40.99 -18.25
CA ALA A 68 -54.90 -40.32 -17.60
C ALA A 68 -55.64 -41.30 -16.67
N SER A 69 -56.25 -40.77 -15.61
CA SER A 69 -57.55 -41.26 -15.11
C SER A 69 -58.20 -40.18 -14.21
N THR A 70 -59.46 -39.91 -14.50
CA THR A 70 -60.42 -38.97 -13.87
C THR A 70 -61.35 -39.74 -12.89
N PRO A 71 -62.44 -39.15 -12.34
CA PRO A 71 -62.58 -38.02 -11.40
C PRO A 71 -63.39 -38.44 -10.12
N ASP A 72 -63.42 -37.66 -9.03
CA ASP A 72 -64.53 -36.76 -8.55
C ASP A 72 -64.76 -37.05 -7.03
N PRO A 73 -65.55 -36.28 -6.24
CA PRO A 73 -65.58 -34.83 -6.02
C PRO A 73 -65.64 -34.48 -4.49
N ASP A 74 -65.83 -33.18 -4.18
CA ASP A 74 -66.33 -32.60 -2.93
C ASP A 74 -65.47 -32.62 -1.64
N SER A 75 -64.93 -31.44 -1.29
CA SER A 75 -65.15 -30.89 0.07
C SER A 75 -64.86 -29.39 0.13
N VAL A 76 -65.86 -28.67 0.62
CA VAL A 76 -65.94 -27.23 0.83
C VAL A 76 -65.13 -26.78 2.07
N SER A 77 -64.73 -25.50 2.08
CA SER A 77 -64.37 -24.60 3.21
C SER A 77 -62.93 -24.59 3.74
N ALA A 78 -62.22 -23.48 3.52
CA ALA A 78 -62.08 -22.35 4.46
C ALA A 78 -61.04 -21.32 3.92
N PRO A 79 -61.16 -20.02 4.24
CA PRO A 79 -60.21 -19.01 3.79
C PRO A 79 -58.93 -19.11 4.63
N ASN A 80 -57.82 -19.50 4.00
CA ASN A 80 -56.50 -19.36 4.63
C ASN A 80 -56.13 -17.86 4.62
N GLU A 81 -56.35 -17.20 5.75
CA GLU A 81 -55.71 -15.94 6.07
C GLU A 81 -54.19 -16.12 5.96
N LEU A 82 -53.61 -15.41 4.99
CA LEU A 82 -52.18 -15.34 4.73
C LEU A 82 -51.52 -14.46 5.81
N ALA A 83 -51.55 -14.90 7.07
CA ALA A 83 -50.77 -14.28 8.13
C ALA A 83 -49.31 -14.76 8.00
N GLY A 84 -48.51 -13.98 7.26
CA GLY A 84 -47.06 -14.15 7.21
C GLY A 84 -46.45 -13.90 8.60
N PHE A 85 -46.29 -14.94 9.41
CA PHE A 85 -45.62 -14.85 10.69
C PHE A 85 -44.12 -14.68 10.47
N ILE A 86 -43.59 -13.48 10.78
CA ILE A 86 -42.15 -13.24 10.86
C ILE A 86 -41.62 -14.03 12.06
N LYS A 87 -40.74 -14.99 11.81
CA LYS A 87 -40.03 -15.72 12.86
C LYS A 87 -38.69 -15.04 13.11
N VAL A 88 -38.59 -14.39 14.28
CA VAL A 88 -37.34 -13.78 14.77
C VAL A 88 -36.67 -14.79 15.71
N SER A 89 -35.40 -15.09 15.46
CA SER A 89 -34.61 -15.96 16.32
C SER A 89 -33.24 -15.35 16.59
N ASP A 90 -32.87 -15.29 17.87
CA ASP A 90 -31.53 -14.90 18.29
C ASP A 90 -30.61 -16.11 18.21
N THR A 91 -29.60 -16.04 17.33
CA THR A 91 -28.58 -17.09 17.22
C THR A 91 -27.22 -16.46 17.44
N PHE A 92 -26.56 -16.86 18.53
CA PHE A 92 -25.17 -16.48 18.81
C PHE A 92 -24.25 -17.30 17.91
N ASN A 93 -23.56 -16.64 16.98
CA ASN A 93 -22.55 -17.28 16.15
C ASN A 93 -21.19 -17.21 16.86
N ASN A 94 -20.34 -18.23 16.72
CA ASN A 94 -19.02 -18.33 17.37
C ASN A 94 -18.02 -17.19 17.04
N ASN A 95 -18.41 -16.23 16.19
CA ASN A 95 -17.64 -15.03 15.86
C ASN A 95 -18.07 -13.79 16.67
N GLY A 96 -18.98 -13.90 17.64
CA GLY A 96 -19.35 -12.78 18.53
C GLY A 96 -20.20 -11.67 17.87
N LEU A 97 -20.62 -11.84 16.62
CA LEU A 97 -21.58 -10.94 15.97
C LEU A 97 -23.00 -11.28 16.44
N CYS A 98 -23.62 -10.32 17.13
CA CYS A 98 -25.03 -10.36 17.47
C CYS A 98 -25.82 -9.96 16.21
N GLU A 99 -26.14 -10.96 15.38
CA GLU A 99 -27.00 -10.78 14.22
C GLU A 99 -28.40 -11.30 14.55
N LEU A 100 -29.36 -10.39 14.59
CA LEU A 100 -30.79 -10.72 14.61
C LEU A 100 -31.14 -11.31 13.25
N ARG A 101 -31.63 -12.56 13.24
CA ARG A 101 -32.08 -13.20 12.00
C ARG A 101 -33.59 -13.17 11.94
N ALA A 102 -34.13 -12.56 10.90
CA ALA A 102 -35.54 -12.70 10.55
C ALA A 102 -35.67 -13.54 9.29
N THR A 103 -36.72 -14.33 9.22
CA THR A 103 -37.05 -15.11 8.02
C THR A 103 -38.45 -14.74 7.55
N GLU A 104 -38.59 -14.58 6.24
CA GLU A 104 -39.88 -14.38 5.59
C GLU A 104 -39.92 -15.26 4.33
N GLY A 105 -40.74 -16.30 4.36
CA GLY A 105 -40.76 -17.33 3.31
C GLY A 105 -39.41 -18.06 3.19
N LYS A 106 -38.77 -17.97 2.00
CA LYS A 106 -37.45 -18.55 1.71
C LYS A 106 -36.29 -17.57 1.94
N ASN A 107 -36.60 -16.31 2.24
CA ASN A 107 -35.60 -15.27 2.42
C ASN A 107 -35.14 -15.22 3.88
N GLN A 108 -33.83 -15.04 4.05
CA GLN A 108 -33.20 -14.83 5.35
C GLN A 108 -32.61 -13.43 5.38
N TYR A 109 -32.96 -12.68 6.41
CA TYR A 109 -32.48 -11.33 6.66
C TYR A 109 -31.60 -11.35 7.90
N CYS A 110 -30.40 -10.80 7.80
CA CYS A 110 -29.52 -10.58 8.94
C CYS A 110 -29.51 -9.09 9.28
N PHE A 111 -29.84 -8.77 10.52
CA PHE A 111 -29.78 -7.43 11.09
C PHE A 111 -28.62 -7.39 12.07
N ALA A 112 -27.62 -6.59 11.76
CA ALA A 112 -26.53 -6.34 12.69
C ALA A 112 -26.98 -5.27 13.72
N THR A 113 -26.55 -5.40 14.97
CA THR A 113 -26.80 -4.34 15.96
C THR A 113 -26.03 -3.06 15.56
N PRO A 114 -26.47 -1.86 15.96
CA PRO A 114 -25.69 -0.63 15.71
C PRO A 114 -24.27 -0.67 16.31
N SER A 115 -24.04 -1.55 17.29
CA SER A 115 -22.75 -1.79 17.93
C SER A 115 -21.90 -2.86 17.23
N SER A 116 -22.42 -3.53 16.21
CA SER A 116 -21.65 -4.53 15.47
C SER A 116 -20.49 -3.84 14.77
N GLU A 117 -19.29 -4.38 14.94
CA GLU A 117 -18.13 -3.91 14.18
C GLU A 117 -18.39 -4.15 12.69
N SER A 118 -18.61 -3.06 11.94
CA SER A 118 -18.59 -3.11 10.48
C SER A 118 -17.14 -2.91 10.05
N GLU A 119 -16.57 -3.92 9.38
CA GLU A 119 -15.32 -3.71 8.65
C GLU A 119 -15.55 -2.63 7.57
N SER A 120 -14.57 -1.75 7.41
CA SER A 120 -14.58 -0.78 6.31
C SER A 120 -14.43 -1.56 5.00
N SER A 121 -15.33 -1.31 4.06
CA SER A 121 -15.41 -2.09 2.81
C SER A 121 -14.15 -2.03 1.96
N HIS A 122 -13.28 -1.03 2.13
CA HIS A 122 -12.15 -0.78 1.24
C HIS A 122 -10.79 -0.77 1.98
N LYS A 123 -10.65 -1.59 3.00
CA LYS A 123 -9.36 -1.82 3.68
C LYS A 123 -8.70 -3.13 3.21
N PRO A 124 -7.37 -3.27 3.40
CA PRO A 124 -6.67 -4.53 3.19
C PRO A 124 -7.42 -5.70 3.83
N LYS A 125 -7.48 -6.83 3.14
CA LYS A 125 -8.28 -7.98 3.58
C LYS A 125 -7.68 -9.27 3.08
N LEU A 126 -7.88 -10.32 3.87
CA LEU A 126 -7.43 -11.67 3.55
C LEU A 126 -8.54 -12.67 3.82
N ARG A 127 -8.56 -13.76 3.04
CA ARG A 127 -9.44 -14.89 3.33
C ARG A 127 -9.03 -15.55 4.65
N LYS A 128 -10.00 -16.11 5.37
CA LYS A 128 -9.75 -16.85 6.61
C LYS A 128 -8.67 -17.93 6.45
N THR A 129 -8.71 -18.70 5.36
CA THR A 129 -7.73 -19.74 5.05
C THR A 129 -6.30 -19.20 4.89
N HIS A 130 -6.14 -18.01 4.29
CA HIS A 130 -4.85 -17.34 4.19
C HIS A 130 -4.38 -16.88 5.58
N LEU A 131 -5.26 -16.28 6.38
CA LEU A 131 -4.94 -15.86 7.75
C LEU A 131 -4.48 -17.02 8.61
N ASP A 132 -5.18 -18.14 8.59
CA ASP A 132 -4.83 -19.32 9.40
C ASP A 132 -3.45 -19.89 9.02
N THR A 133 -3.06 -19.77 7.75
CA THR A 133 -1.73 -20.16 7.28
C THR A 133 -0.66 -19.13 7.70
N LEU A 134 -0.93 -17.84 7.46
CA LEU A 134 0.03 -16.76 7.69
C LEU A 134 0.29 -16.49 9.17
N LYS A 135 -0.67 -16.77 10.05
CA LYS A 135 -0.51 -16.67 11.51
C LYS A 135 0.66 -17.49 12.08
N LYS A 136 1.16 -18.49 11.33
CA LYS A 136 2.33 -19.28 11.70
C LYS A 136 3.65 -18.50 11.59
N VAL A 137 3.67 -17.41 10.82
CA VAL A 137 4.88 -16.62 10.52
C VAL A 137 4.68 -15.11 10.70
N PHE A 138 3.44 -14.65 10.88
CA PHE A 138 3.08 -13.25 11.11
C PHE A 138 2.30 -13.06 12.40
N HIS A 139 2.65 -12.00 13.12
CA HIS A 139 1.79 -11.38 14.11
C HIS A 139 1.15 -10.12 13.53
N PHE A 140 -0.18 -10.16 13.40
CA PHE A 140 -0.98 -9.06 12.86
C PHE A 140 -1.51 -8.16 13.97
N GLY A 141 -1.40 -6.85 13.74
CA GLY A 141 -2.16 -5.80 14.40
C GLY A 141 -2.82 -4.96 13.33
N THR A 142 -3.91 -5.46 12.76
CA THR A 142 -4.63 -4.82 11.65
C THR A 142 -6.13 -4.83 11.92
N SER A 143 -6.88 -4.08 11.10
CA SER A 143 -8.35 -4.09 11.16
C SER A 143 -8.97 -5.47 10.92
N PHE A 144 -8.35 -6.30 10.07
CA PHE A 144 -8.86 -7.63 9.69
C PHE A 144 -8.29 -8.79 10.52
N SER A 145 -7.23 -8.56 11.31
CA SER A 145 -6.60 -9.63 12.08
C SER A 145 -5.81 -9.09 13.27
N SER A 146 -6.05 -9.70 14.42
CA SER A 146 -5.26 -9.52 15.62
C SER A 146 -4.84 -10.87 16.17
N THR A 147 -3.55 -11.15 16.16
CA THR A 147 -3.02 -12.49 16.49
C THR A 147 -2.46 -12.61 17.89
N ASN A 148 -2.03 -11.49 18.49
CA ASN A 148 -1.55 -11.48 19.86
C ASN A 148 -1.92 -10.16 20.56
N PRO A 149 -1.92 -10.12 21.91
CA PRO A 149 -2.32 -8.93 22.66
C PRO A 149 -1.43 -7.69 22.42
N LEU A 150 -0.14 -7.90 22.15
CA LEU A 150 0.81 -6.81 21.97
C LEU A 150 0.59 -6.08 20.63
N THR A 151 0.44 -6.82 19.53
CA THR A 151 0.11 -6.23 18.23
C THR A 151 -1.29 -5.64 18.22
N LYS A 152 -2.24 -6.21 18.97
CA LYS A 152 -3.56 -5.60 19.20
C LYS A 152 -3.44 -4.22 19.86
N SER A 153 -2.70 -4.15 20.97
CA SER A 153 -2.52 -2.91 21.71
C SER A 153 -1.79 -1.86 20.88
N GLU A 154 -0.80 -2.27 20.08
CA GLU A 154 -0.07 -1.37 19.18
C GLU A 154 -0.97 -0.84 18.05
N TYR A 155 -1.82 -1.68 17.47
CA TYR A 155 -2.82 -1.26 16.49
C TYR A 155 -3.81 -0.25 17.07
N GLN A 156 -4.37 -0.54 18.25
CA GLN A 156 -5.29 0.37 18.95
C GLN A 156 -4.62 1.71 19.29
N ALA A 157 -3.33 1.68 19.68
CA ALA A 157 -2.56 2.90 19.86
C ALA A 157 -2.47 3.67 18.54
N CYS A 158 -2.17 3.02 17.41
CA CYS A 158 -2.12 3.66 16.10
C CYS A 158 -3.47 4.31 15.72
N GLU A 159 -4.61 3.66 16.01
CA GLU A 159 -5.93 4.25 15.79
C GLU A 159 -6.15 5.52 16.63
N ASN A 160 -5.76 5.51 17.90
CA ASN A 160 -5.89 6.66 18.80
C ASN A 160 -4.96 7.81 18.40
N GLU A 161 -3.76 7.50 17.94
CA GLU A 161 -2.83 8.48 17.40
C GLU A 161 -3.37 9.14 16.13
N GLN A 162 -3.99 8.36 15.23
CA GLN A 162 -4.62 8.92 14.03
C GLN A 162 -5.78 9.85 14.39
N LYS A 163 -6.64 9.44 15.34
CA LYS A 163 -7.76 10.28 15.82
C LYS A 163 -7.28 11.63 16.36
N SER A 164 -6.08 11.68 16.93
CA SER A 164 -5.47 12.90 17.46
C SER A 164 -4.57 13.64 16.46
N ASN A 165 -4.39 13.12 15.23
CA ASN A 165 -3.44 13.61 14.23
C ASN A 165 -2.01 13.76 14.82
N LYS A 166 -1.54 12.72 15.52
CA LYS A 166 -0.31 12.78 16.30
C LYS A 166 0.91 13.18 15.48
N SER A 167 1.08 12.64 14.27
CA SER A 167 2.26 12.92 13.44
C SER A 167 2.25 14.35 12.88
N LEU A 168 1.09 14.87 12.49
CA LEU A 168 0.96 16.28 12.11
C LEU A 168 1.20 17.23 13.28
N ARG A 169 0.76 16.84 14.49
CA ARG A 169 1.00 17.61 15.72
C ARG A 169 2.47 17.63 16.11
N SER A 170 3.18 16.51 15.99
CA SER A 170 4.63 16.47 16.28
C SER A 170 5.44 17.35 15.33
N LEU A 171 4.93 17.60 14.12
CA LEU A 171 5.52 18.55 13.17
C LEU A 171 5.05 19.99 13.37
N ASN A 172 4.12 20.25 14.28
CA ASN A 172 3.51 21.56 14.53
C ASN A 172 2.85 22.17 13.27
N LEU A 173 2.13 21.35 12.50
CA LEU A 173 1.53 21.73 11.21
C LEU A 173 0.00 21.74 11.20
N VAL A 174 -0.67 21.36 12.30
CA VAL A 174 -2.14 21.30 12.34
C VAL A 174 -2.78 22.66 12.04
N ASP A 175 -2.28 23.73 12.67
CA ASP A 175 -2.83 25.07 12.44
C ASP A 175 -2.59 25.54 10.99
N CYS A 176 -1.44 25.19 10.41
CA CYS A 176 -1.16 25.45 9.00
C CYS A 176 -2.18 24.74 8.08
N LEU A 177 -2.54 23.49 8.38
CA LEU A 177 -3.51 22.75 7.60
C LEU A 177 -4.93 23.31 7.73
N VAL A 178 -5.32 23.76 8.92
CA VAL A 178 -6.61 24.43 9.13
C VAL A 178 -6.71 25.68 8.26
N SER A 179 -5.65 26.49 8.18
CA SER A 179 -5.60 27.63 7.27
C SER A 179 -5.64 27.18 5.80
N LEU A 180 -4.79 26.23 5.41
CA LEU A 180 -4.65 25.80 4.01
C LEU A 180 -5.86 25.03 3.46
N LEU A 181 -6.68 24.41 4.30
CA LEU A 181 -7.85 23.61 3.89
C LEU A 181 -9.18 24.28 4.24
N GLY A 182 -9.15 25.46 4.86
CA GLY A 182 -10.32 26.25 5.24
C GLY A 182 -11.12 26.79 4.05
N ASP A 183 -11.88 27.85 4.27
CA ASP A 183 -12.80 28.45 3.27
C ASP A 183 -12.09 29.32 2.23
N GLU A 184 -11.03 28.78 1.64
CA GLU A 184 -10.23 29.48 0.64
C GLU A 184 -10.89 29.42 -0.76
N PRO A 185 -10.89 30.53 -1.52
CA PRO A 185 -11.48 30.54 -2.85
C PRO A 185 -10.77 29.59 -3.81
N PHE A 186 -11.55 28.78 -4.53
CA PHE A 186 -11.03 27.75 -5.43
C PHE A 186 -10.10 28.32 -6.51
N ASP A 187 -10.48 29.45 -7.14
CA ASP A 187 -9.76 29.98 -8.29
C ASP A 187 -8.36 30.54 -7.95
N THR A 188 -8.20 31.08 -6.74
CA THR A 188 -6.95 31.69 -6.26
C THR A 188 -6.14 30.76 -5.36
N TYR A 189 -6.62 29.54 -5.12
CA TYR A 189 -6.06 28.62 -4.13
C TYR A 189 -4.56 28.39 -4.28
N ASN A 190 -4.09 28.05 -5.49
CA ASN A 190 -2.67 27.76 -5.70
C ASN A 190 -1.78 28.98 -5.42
N GLN A 191 -2.22 30.19 -5.77
CA GLN A 191 -1.47 31.40 -5.47
C GLN A 191 -1.31 31.58 -3.95
N MET A 192 -2.38 31.32 -3.19
CA MET A 192 -2.35 31.39 -1.73
C MET A 192 -1.51 30.28 -1.10
N LEU A 193 -1.66 29.04 -1.56
CA LEU A 193 -0.90 27.88 -1.09
C LEU A 193 0.61 28.12 -1.19
N TRP A 194 1.09 28.63 -2.33
CA TRP A 194 2.50 28.91 -2.53
C TRP A 194 2.99 30.17 -1.81
N SER A 195 2.10 31.16 -1.62
CA SER A 195 2.38 32.37 -0.83
C SER A 195 2.28 32.15 0.69
N PHE A 196 1.72 31.02 1.13
CA PHE A 196 1.48 30.71 2.53
C PHE A 196 2.79 30.66 3.33
N LYS A 197 2.81 31.43 4.42
CA LYS A 197 3.88 31.46 5.41
C LYS A 197 3.29 31.14 6.79
N PRO A 198 3.84 30.16 7.52
CA PRO A 198 3.44 29.90 8.89
C PRO A 198 3.62 31.14 9.77
N GLY A 199 2.72 31.34 10.72
CA GLY A 199 2.81 32.42 11.72
C GLY A 199 3.85 32.17 12.82
N HIS A 200 4.54 31.02 12.77
CA HIS A 200 5.50 30.56 13.76
C HIS A 200 6.72 29.94 13.08
N SER A 201 7.82 29.80 13.83
CA SER A 201 9.02 29.12 13.34
C SER A 201 8.78 27.62 13.27
N LEU A 202 9.18 27.01 12.15
CA LEU A 202 9.13 25.58 11.92
C LEU A 202 10.53 24.98 12.05
N THR A 203 10.61 23.71 12.44
CA THR A 203 11.87 22.96 12.34
C THR A 203 12.17 22.66 10.88
N PRO A 204 13.44 22.39 10.48
CA PRO A 204 13.75 22.00 9.10
C PRO A 204 12.95 20.79 8.61
N GLN A 205 12.66 19.84 9.52
CA GLN A 205 11.83 18.68 9.23
C GLN A 205 10.37 19.07 8.98
N SER A 206 9.82 19.98 9.79
CA SER A 206 8.47 20.53 9.61
C SER A 206 8.35 21.35 8.33
N GLU A 207 9.36 22.14 7.98
CA GLU A 207 9.42 22.91 6.72
C GLU A 207 9.41 21.98 5.51
N ALA A 208 10.27 20.95 5.52
CA ALA A 208 10.30 19.93 4.49
C ALA A 208 8.93 19.25 4.33
N PHE A 209 8.27 18.89 5.43
CA PHE A 209 6.94 18.27 5.35
C PHE A 209 5.84 19.24 4.90
N LEU A 210 5.91 20.52 5.28
CA LEU A 210 5.01 21.54 4.75
C LEU A 210 5.16 21.69 3.23
N GLU A 211 6.38 21.57 2.70
CA GLU A 211 6.61 21.58 1.26
C GLU A 211 5.96 20.36 0.57
N ILE A 212 6.06 19.16 1.17
CA ILE A 212 5.35 17.95 0.70
C ILE A 212 3.84 18.17 0.67
N ILE A 213 3.29 18.80 1.72
CA ILE A 213 1.87 19.19 1.79
C ILE A 213 1.51 20.12 0.63
N LYS A 214 2.31 21.16 0.37
CA LYS A 214 2.04 22.12 -0.72
C LYS A 214 1.99 21.43 -2.08
N TYR A 215 2.93 20.56 -2.42
CA TYR A 215 2.86 19.81 -3.69
C TYR A 215 1.64 18.88 -3.75
N SER A 216 1.31 18.20 -2.65
CA SER A 216 0.15 17.32 -2.58
C SER A 216 -1.17 18.07 -2.81
N LEU A 217 -1.36 19.21 -2.12
CA LEU A 217 -2.56 20.03 -2.23
C LEU A 217 -2.66 20.74 -3.58
N CYS A 218 -1.54 21.17 -4.15
CA CYS A 218 -1.50 21.75 -5.49
C CYS A 218 -1.97 20.74 -6.55
N SER A 219 -1.54 19.48 -6.42
CA SER A 219 -1.98 18.42 -7.34
C SER A 219 -3.46 18.07 -7.13
N PHE A 220 -3.90 17.94 -5.88
CA PHE A 220 -5.31 17.69 -5.57
C PHE A 220 -6.22 18.80 -6.11
N HIS A 221 -5.82 20.07 -5.98
CA HIS A 221 -6.53 21.21 -6.56
C HIS A 221 -6.63 21.09 -8.08
N LEU A 222 -5.55 20.71 -8.76
CA LEU A 222 -5.53 20.49 -10.20
C LEU A 222 -6.51 19.39 -10.63
N VAL A 223 -6.50 18.24 -9.93
CA VAL A 223 -7.43 17.14 -10.20
C VAL A 223 -8.89 17.58 -10.01
N CYS A 224 -9.18 18.43 -9.03
CA CYS A 224 -10.52 18.94 -8.78
C CYS A 224 -11.04 19.93 -9.85
N ARG A 225 -10.18 20.43 -10.76
CA ARG A 225 -10.62 21.35 -11.83
C ARG A 225 -11.42 20.66 -12.93
N THR A 226 -11.26 19.35 -13.07
CA THR A 226 -11.92 18.60 -14.13
C THR A 226 -12.93 17.66 -13.50
N VAL A 227 -14.22 17.81 -13.85
CA VAL A 227 -15.21 16.77 -13.57
C VAL A 227 -15.02 15.69 -14.65
N PRO A 228 -14.68 14.44 -14.29
CA PRO A 228 -14.50 13.40 -15.31
C PRO A 228 -15.81 13.17 -16.05
N GLU A 229 -15.85 13.51 -17.35
CA GLU A 229 -17.02 13.26 -18.21
C GLU A 229 -17.31 11.75 -18.36
N PHE A 230 -16.26 10.94 -18.28
CA PHE A 230 -16.33 9.47 -18.33
C PHE A 230 -15.58 8.87 -17.15
N LYS A 231 -16.31 8.38 -16.15
CA LYS A 231 -15.70 7.62 -15.05
C LYS A 231 -15.38 6.21 -15.54
N GLN A 232 -14.11 5.96 -15.84
CA GLN A 232 -13.59 4.61 -16.05
C GLN A 232 -13.15 4.02 -14.71
N ASN A 233 -13.37 2.72 -14.50
CA ASN A 233 -12.92 2.02 -13.28
C ASN A 233 -11.44 1.58 -13.35
N HIS A 234 -10.62 2.30 -14.09
CA HIS A 234 -9.21 1.96 -14.27
C HIS A 234 -8.40 2.49 -13.08
N GLU A 235 -7.73 1.59 -12.36
CA GLU A 235 -7.00 1.94 -11.12
C GLU A 235 -5.83 2.89 -11.36
N ARG A 236 -5.09 2.72 -12.47
CA ARG A 236 -3.88 3.51 -12.74
C ARG A 236 -4.13 5.00 -12.90
N THR A 237 -5.24 5.42 -13.50
CA THR A 237 -5.55 6.86 -13.64
C THR A 237 -5.75 7.49 -12.27
N HIS A 238 -6.54 6.83 -11.42
CA HIS A 238 -6.77 7.29 -10.05
C HIS A 238 -5.47 7.32 -9.24
N PHE A 239 -4.65 6.28 -9.37
CA PHE A 239 -3.33 6.19 -8.75
C PHE A 239 -2.40 7.36 -9.16
N VAL A 240 -2.25 7.58 -10.47
CA VAL A 240 -1.38 8.62 -11.02
C VAL A 240 -1.81 10.02 -10.59
N GLU A 241 -3.10 10.31 -10.61
CA GLU A 241 -3.61 11.65 -10.33
C GLU A 241 -3.59 12.00 -8.83
N ASN A 242 -3.87 11.01 -7.97
CA ASN A 242 -4.17 11.28 -6.56
C ASN A 242 -3.06 10.86 -5.59
N PHE A 243 -2.17 9.94 -6.00
CA PHE A 243 -1.18 9.34 -5.10
C PHE A 243 0.26 9.65 -5.46
N ILE A 244 0.63 9.43 -6.73
CA ILE A 244 1.99 9.67 -7.23
C ILE A 244 2.51 11.07 -6.85
N PRO A 245 1.73 12.17 -6.96
CA PRO A 245 2.23 13.51 -6.66
C PRO A 245 2.73 13.66 -5.23
N SER A 246 2.03 13.10 -4.24
CA SER A 246 2.43 13.15 -2.84
C SER A 246 3.67 12.30 -2.56
N LEU A 247 3.75 11.10 -3.12
CA LEU A 247 4.89 10.20 -2.95
C LEU A 247 6.14 10.70 -3.69
N LEU A 248 5.95 11.33 -4.85
CA LEU A 248 7.01 12.00 -5.59
C LEU A 248 7.55 13.18 -4.77
N ALA A 249 6.68 14.05 -4.25
CA ALA A 249 7.09 15.16 -3.40
C ALA A 249 7.86 14.66 -2.16
N LEU A 250 7.33 13.65 -1.47
CA LEU A 250 7.97 12.99 -0.33
C LEU A 250 9.42 12.59 -0.64
N THR A 251 9.65 11.90 -1.75
CA THR A 251 10.99 11.40 -2.08
C THR A 251 11.94 12.47 -2.59
N LYS A 252 11.46 13.43 -3.38
CA LYS A 252 12.30 14.52 -3.87
C LYS A 252 12.75 15.45 -2.74
N ILE A 253 11.92 15.65 -1.73
CA ILE A 253 12.23 16.50 -0.58
C ILE A 253 13.13 15.77 0.43
N ILE A 254 12.89 14.48 0.69
CA ILE A 254 13.75 13.67 1.57
C ILE A 254 15.13 13.41 0.95
N GLY A 255 15.20 13.19 -0.36
CA GLY A 255 16.44 13.11 -1.15
C GLY A 255 17.23 11.78 -1.08
N PHE A 256 16.90 10.86 -0.17
CA PHE A 256 17.59 9.56 -0.03
C PHE A 256 16.74 8.33 -0.39
N ILE A 257 15.54 8.55 -0.94
CA ILE A 257 14.69 7.49 -1.52
C ILE A 257 14.51 7.78 -3.00
N GLU A 258 14.54 6.73 -3.81
CA GLU A 258 14.18 6.75 -5.22
C GLU A 258 12.92 5.91 -5.44
N PHE A 259 11.89 6.49 -6.05
CA PHE A 259 10.75 5.72 -6.52
C PHE A 259 10.97 5.22 -7.95
N LYS A 260 10.67 3.95 -8.15
CA LYS A 260 10.33 3.36 -9.44
C LYS A 260 8.81 3.20 -9.52
N TRP A 261 8.26 3.38 -10.71
CA TRP A 261 6.82 3.44 -10.96
C TRP A 261 6.43 2.45 -12.04
N CYS A 262 5.16 2.07 -12.05
CA CYS A 262 4.50 1.27 -13.07
C CYS A 262 5.12 -0.12 -13.21
N GLU A 263 4.61 -1.10 -12.45
CA GLU A 263 4.98 -2.51 -12.59
C GLU A 263 6.48 -2.76 -12.44
N THR A 264 7.09 -2.15 -11.42
CA THR A 264 8.52 -2.30 -11.16
C THR A 264 8.83 -3.70 -10.62
N PRO A 265 9.83 -4.41 -11.18
CA PRO A 265 10.24 -5.71 -10.65
C PRO A 265 10.81 -5.58 -9.24
N PHE A 266 10.28 -6.39 -8.33
CA PHE A 266 10.76 -6.53 -6.96
C PHE A 266 11.92 -7.53 -6.92
N LEU A 267 13.07 -7.08 -6.43
CA LEU A 267 14.35 -7.79 -6.55
C LEU A 267 14.78 -8.48 -5.24
N ALA A 268 14.21 -8.14 -4.08
CA ALA A 268 14.61 -8.82 -2.85
C ALA A 268 14.32 -10.33 -2.89
N SER A 269 13.24 -10.75 -3.56
CA SER A 269 12.90 -12.17 -3.71
C SER A 269 13.90 -12.94 -4.58
N SER A 270 14.39 -12.35 -5.68
CA SER A 270 15.33 -13.05 -6.57
C SER A 270 16.67 -13.35 -5.88
N GLY A 271 17.19 -12.39 -5.12
CA GLY A 271 18.43 -12.59 -4.35
C GLY A 271 18.32 -13.69 -3.31
N LEU A 272 17.15 -13.84 -2.68
CA LEU A 272 16.89 -14.91 -1.71
C LEU A 272 16.73 -16.27 -2.39
N ASN A 273 16.15 -16.30 -3.59
CA ASN A 273 15.88 -17.53 -4.34
C ASN A 273 17.14 -18.22 -4.87
N LEU A 274 18.24 -17.51 -5.10
CA LEU A 274 19.48 -18.08 -5.64
C LEU A 274 19.90 -19.38 -4.93
N LYS A 275 19.93 -19.39 -3.58
CA LYS A 275 20.32 -20.59 -2.84
C LYS A 275 19.25 -21.70 -2.89
N TYR A 276 17.96 -21.34 -2.93
CA TYR A 276 16.87 -22.32 -2.91
C TYR A 276 16.72 -23.07 -4.24
N TYR A 277 17.13 -22.46 -5.35
CA TYR A 277 17.02 -23.03 -6.69
C TYR A 277 18.39 -23.41 -7.27
N ASP A 278 19.35 -23.75 -6.41
CA ASP A 278 20.72 -24.17 -6.80
C ASP A 278 21.37 -23.23 -7.84
N TYR A 279 21.17 -21.93 -7.65
CA TYR A 279 21.66 -20.86 -8.52
C TYR A 279 21.10 -20.88 -9.97
N ASP A 280 20.12 -21.74 -10.29
CA ASP A 280 19.38 -21.69 -11.56
C ASP A 280 18.14 -20.80 -11.44
N LEU A 281 18.33 -19.51 -11.77
CA LEU A 281 17.24 -18.52 -11.75
C LEU A 281 16.11 -18.82 -12.75
N ARG A 282 16.33 -19.67 -13.76
CA ARG A 282 15.28 -20.05 -14.71
C ARG A 282 14.25 -20.98 -14.08
N ALA A 283 14.65 -21.72 -13.04
CA ALA A 283 13.77 -22.56 -12.24
C ALA A 283 13.05 -21.78 -11.13
N ALA A 284 13.50 -20.55 -10.83
CA ALA A 284 12.90 -19.71 -9.81
C ALA A 284 11.61 -19.02 -10.31
N PRO A 285 10.65 -18.73 -9.43
CA PRO A 285 9.49 -17.91 -9.77
C PRO A 285 9.90 -16.55 -10.30
N SER A 286 9.14 -16.04 -11.28
CA SER A 286 9.33 -14.68 -11.80
C SER A 286 9.19 -13.65 -10.69
N ASN A 287 9.94 -12.55 -10.79
CA ASN A 287 9.82 -11.44 -9.87
C ASN A 287 8.39 -10.89 -9.87
N LYS A 288 7.90 -10.52 -8.69
CA LYS A 288 6.66 -9.78 -8.56
C LYS A 288 6.85 -8.38 -9.14
N LEU A 289 5.82 -7.87 -9.79
CA LEU A 289 5.75 -6.49 -10.26
C LEU A 289 4.94 -5.68 -9.25
N ILE A 290 5.43 -4.49 -8.91
CA ILE A 290 4.88 -3.60 -7.88
C ILE A 290 4.53 -2.26 -8.55
N ASP A 291 3.35 -1.71 -8.24
CA ASP A 291 2.87 -0.46 -8.86
C ASP A 291 3.80 0.73 -8.60
N ALA A 292 4.29 0.85 -7.38
CA ALA A 292 5.41 1.75 -7.07
C ALA A 292 6.31 1.20 -5.96
N LEU A 293 7.61 1.35 -6.17
CA LEU A 293 8.64 0.82 -5.30
C LEU A 293 9.60 1.94 -4.86
N GLY A 294 9.58 2.27 -3.58
CA GLY A 294 10.48 3.23 -2.95
C GLY A 294 11.74 2.53 -2.43
N ILE A 295 12.88 2.83 -3.06
CA ILE A 295 14.18 2.24 -2.77
C ILE A 295 15.01 3.25 -1.96
N MET A 296 15.40 2.89 -0.74
CA MET A 296 16.32 3.69 0.05
C MET A 296 17.75 3.47 -0.48
N LYS A 297 18.46 4.57 -0.74
CA LYS A 297 19.84 4.53 -1.26
C LYS A 297 20.82 4.14 -0.16
N THR A 298 20.94 2.83 0.07
CA THR A 298 21.88 2.17 0.98
C THR A 298 22.91 1.37 0.16
N GLN A 299 23.86 0.70 0.82
CA GLN A 299 24.81 -0.19 0.13
C GLN A 299 24.12 -1.38 -0.56
N ASN A 300 22.93 -1.79 -0.09
CA ASN A 300 22.16 -2.91 -0.63
C ASN A 300 20.86 -2.49 -1.35
N ASN A 301 20.64 -1.18 -1.53
CA ASN A 301 19.42 -0.61 -2.11
C ASN A 301 18.15 -1.23 -1.49
N MET A 302 17.89 -0.91 -0.22
CA MET A 302 16.76 -1.46 0.51
C MET A 302 15.43 -1.07 -0.15
N GLU A 303 14.64 -2.06 -0.55
CA GLU A 303 13.28 -1.91 -1.05
C GLU A 303 12.34 -1.61 0.12
N LEU A 304 12.18 -0.31 0.42
CA LEU A 304 11.65 0.19 1.69
C LEU A 304 10.15 0.48 1.67
N ILE A 305 9.63 1.00 0.56
CA ILE A 305 8.21 1.38 0.44
C ILE A 305 7.60 0.59 -0.71
N ILE A 306 6.60 -0.23 -0.40
CA ILE A 306 5.89 -1.05 -1.39
C ILE A 306 4.48 -0.46 -1.56
N VAL A 307 4.07 -0.17 -2.78
CA VAL A 307 2.76 0.41 -3.07
C VAL A 307 2.02 -0.46 -4.05
N GLU A 308 0.81 -0.86 -3.70
CA GLU A 308 -0.14 -1.57 -4.57
C GLU A 308 -1.45 -0.79 -4.64
N ALA A 309 -1.94 -0.58 -5.85
CA ALA A 309 -3.21 0.06 -6.12
C ALA A 309 -4.20 -0.93 -6.69
N SER A 310 -5.03 -1.47 -5.80
CA SER A 310 -6.09 -2.38 -6.13
C SER A 310 -7.36 -1.63 -6.51
N SER A 311 -7.90 -1.91 -7.69
CA SER A 311 -9.22 -1.45 -8.15
C SER A 311 -9.37 0.05 -8.42
N GLY A 312 -10.15 0.38 -9.45
CA GLY A 312 -10.51 1.78 -9.74
C GLY A 312 -11.49 2.40 -8.75
N ALA A 313 -11.80 3.68 -8.95
CA ALA A 313 -12.60 4.47 -8.01
C ALA A 313 -14.07 4.02 -7.88
N ILE A 314 -14.61 3.19 -8.80
CA ILE A 314 -16.06 2.91 -8.92
C ILE A 314 -16.46 1.61 -8.23
N LYS A 315 -15.71 0.53 -8.45
CA LYS A 315 -16.01 -0.79 -7.88
C LYS A 315 -14.72 -1.50 -7.53
N GLU A 316 -14.71 -2.09 -6.34
CA GLU A 316 -13.63 -2.95 -5.88
C GLU A 316 -13.68 -4.32 -6.59
N ASP A 317 -12.53 -4.75 -7.09
CA ASP A 317 -12.21 -6.14 -7.34
C ASP A 317 -11.63 -6.75 -6.07
N ILE A 318 -12.46 -7.52 -5.36
CA ILE A 318 -12.11 -8.13 -4.08
C ILE A 318 -11.00 -9.17 -4.25
N THR A 319 -11.00 -9.91 -5.36
CA THR A 319 -9.98 -10.94 -5.60
C THR A 319 -8.63 -10.28 -5.81
N HIS A 320 -8.56 -9.27 -6.68
CA HIS A 320 -7.34 -8.49 -6.91
C HIS A 320 -6.83 -7.84 -5.61
N SER A 321 -7.73 -7.24 -4.83
CA SER A 321 -7.37 -6.61 -3.54
C SER A 321 -6.77 -7.59 -2.54
N ILE A 322 -7.26 -8.85 -2.50
CA ILE A 322 -6.69 -9.90 -1.65
C ILE A 322 -5.32 -10.35 -2.16
N GLU A 323 -5.15 -10.48 -3.48
CA GLU A 323 -3.88 -10.86 -4.11
C GLU A 323 -2.79 -9.82 -3.84
N ASP A 324 -3.12 -8.53 -3.94
CA ASP A 324 -2.19 -7.44 -3.61
C ASP A 324 -1.87 -7.39 -2.11
N SER A 325 -2.84 -7.66 -1.22
CA SER A 325 -2.56 -7.79 0.21
C SER A 325 -1.56 -8.91 0.49
N LEU A 326 -1.65 -10.06 -0.21
CA LEU A 326 -0.68 -11.14 -0.11
C LEU A 326 0.69 -10.75 -0.68
N LYS A 327 0.70 -10.08 -1.84
CA LYS A 327 1.90 -9.58 -2.51
C LYS A 327 2.69 -8.64 -1.60
N ILE A 328 2.00 -7.69 -0.95
CA ILE A 328 2.60 -6.77 0.04
C ILE A 328 3.28 -7.53 1.17
N LEU A 329 2.63 -8.56 1.74
CA LEU A 329 3.20 -9.32 2.85
C LEU A 329 4.45 -10.11 2.42
N GLU A 330 4.38 -10.79 1.28
CA GLU A 330 5.49 -11.56 0.71
C GLU A 330 6.69 -10.67 0.40
N CYS A 331 6.46 -9.56 -0.32
CA CYS A 331 7.50 -8.61 -0.68
C CYS A 331 8.09 -7.93 0.55
N SER A 332 7.28 -7.48 1.51
CA SER A 332 7.78 -6.84 2.73
C SER A 332 8.68 -7.79 3.55
N ALA A 333 8.27 -9.06 3.69
CA ALA A 333 9.08 -10.06 4.39
C ALA A 333 10.38 -10.36 3.63
N SER A 334 10.31 -10.43 2.30
CA SER A 334 11.48 -10.65 1.45
C SER A 334 12.48 -9.49 1.51
N ALA A 335 11.99 -8.24 1.51
CA ALA A 335 12.83 -7.05 1.73
C ALA A 335 13.58 -7.17 3.06
N LEU A 336 12.89 -7.43 4.18
CA LEU A 336 13.56 -7.59 5.48
C LEU A 336 14.53 -8.79 5.52
N LYS A 337 14.19 -9.92 4.90
CA LYS A 337 15.10 -11.09 4.80
C LYS A 337 16.38 -10.77 4.03
N LYS A 338 16.30 -9.98 2.96
CA LYS A 338 17.49 -9.48 2.23
C LYS A 338 18.38 -8.65 3.16
N GLU A 339 17.79 -7.81 4.02
CA GLU A 339 18.54 -7.04 5.01
C GLU A 339 19.18 -7.94 6.09
N VAL A 340 18.49 -9.00 6.55
CA VAL A 340 19.07 -10.01 7.48
C VAL A 340 20.35 -10.61 6.91
N ALA A 341 20.35 -10.97 5.62
CA ALA A 341 21.50 -11.57 4.96
C ALA A 341 22.70 -10.60 4.86
N HIS A 342 22.43 -9.28 4.82
CA HIS A 342 23.45 -8.24 4.66
C HIS A 342 24.07 -7.80 6.00
N TYR A 343 23.27 -7.75 7.08
CA TYR A 343 23.68 -7.21 8.39
C TYR A 343 23.97 -8.27 9.46
N LYS A 344 24.51 -9.42 9.07
CA LYS A 344 24.74 -10.57 9.98
C LYS A 344 25.50 -10.21 11.27
N ASN A 345 26.46 -9.29 11.17
CA ASN A 345 27.32 -8.89 12.28
C ASN A 345 26.78 -7.68 13.06
N ALA A 346 25.56 -7.20 12.78
CA ALA A 346 24.93 -6.10 13.51
C ALA A 346 24.10 -6.60 14.70
N SER A 347 23.68 -5.68 15.57
CA SER A 347 22.84 -6.00 16.72
C SER A 347 21.44 -6.47 16.28
N LEU A 348 20.99 -7.62 16.79
CA LEU A 348 19.61 -8.05 16.60
C LEU A 348 18.61 -7.02 17.16
N LYS A 349 18.97 -6.33 18.24
CA LYS A 349 18.13 -5.29 18.85
C LYS A 349 17.93 -4.11 17.89
N THR A 350 19.00 -3.64 17.28
CA THR A 350 18.95 -2.58 16.26
C THR A 350 18.15 -3.04 15.05
N PHE A 351 18.37 -4.28 14.59
CA PHE A 351 17.65 -4.84 13.44
C PHE A 351 16.13 -4.95 13.67
N LYS A 352 15.68 -5.27 14.88
CA LYS A 352 14.23 -5.27 15.22
C LYS A 352 13.55 -3.91 15.06
N MET A 353 14.33 -2.82 15.05
CA MET A 353 13.82 -1.47 14.78
C MET A 353 13.72 -1.16 13.29
N LEU A 354 14.32 -1.98 12.42
CA LEU A 354 14.24 -1.81 10.97
C LEU A 354 12.83 -2.16 10.48
N LYS A 355 12.29 -1.30 9.61
CA LYS A 355 10.92 -1.39 9.11
C LYS A 355 10.88 -1.30 7.60
N VAL A 356 9.96 -2.04 7.00
CA VAL A 356 9.48 -1.86 5.62
C VAL A 356 8.06 -1.31 5.69
N TYR A 357 7.75 -0.33 4.84
CA TYR A 357 6.44 0.31 4.78
C TYR A 357 5.68 -0.16 3.56
N SER A 358 4.37 -0.27 3.70
CA SER A 358 3.47 -0.62 2.60
C SER A 358 2.28 0.31 2.56
N LEU A 359 1.89 0.68 1.34
CA LEU A 359 0.68 1.42 1.04
C LEU A 359 -0.19 0.54 0.16
N GLN A 360 -1.37 0.18 0.65
CA GLN A 360 -2.39 -0.44 -0.19
C GLN A 360 -3.50 0.55 -0.44
N ILE A 361 -3.86 0.70 -1.71
CA ILE A 361 -4.92 1.59 -2.15
C ILE A 361 -6.04 0.70 -2.67
N ILE A 362 -7.22 0.80 -2.07
CA ILE A 362 -8.41 0.10 -2.53
C ILE A 362 -9.45 1.16 -2.84
N ARG A 363 -9.70 1.38 -4.13
CA ARG A 363 -10.48 2.53 -4.62
C ARG A 363 -9.88 3.85 -4.12
N THR A 364 -10.59 4.59 -3.26
CA THR A 364 -10.16 5.87 -2.67
C THR A 364 -9.64 5.73 -1.25
N GLN A 365 -9.62 4.51 -0.69
CA GLN A 365 -9.13 4.24 0.64
C GLN A 365 -7.65 3.85 0.57
N VAL A 366 -6.84 4.53 1.37
CA VAL A 366 -5.40 4.28 1.50
C VAL A 366 -5.16 3.69 2.87
N THR A 367 -4.34 2.65 2.94
CA THR A 367 -3.90 2.07 4.20
C THR A 367 -2.39 1.96 4.22
N LEU A 368 -1.78 2.63 5.20
CA LEU A 368 -0.35 2.52 5.52
C LEU A 368 -0.16 1.42 6.56
N SER A 369 0.72 0.47 6.26
CA SER A 369 1.16 -0.56 7.20
C SER A 369 2.68 -0.60 7.30
N GLU A 370 3.20 -1.11 8.41
CA GLU A 370 4.63 -1.37 8.58
C GLU A 370 4.88 -2.85 8.92
N MET A 371 5.98 -3.38 8.41
CA MET A 371 6.51 -4.70 8.75
C MET A 371 7.84 -4.56 9.46
N SER A 372 8.06 -5.35 10.53
CA SER A 372 9.34 -5.46 11.22
C SER A 372 9.56 -6.89 11.73
N LEU A 373 10.78 -7.20 12.18
CA LEU A 373 11.03 -8.45 12.90
C LEU A 373 10.39 -8.38 14.30
N TYR A 374 9.61 -9.39 14.70
CA TYR A 374 9.07 -9.50 16.06
C TYR A 374 10.00 -10.32 16.95
N ASP A 375 10.19 -11.57 16.54
CA ASP A 375 11.12 -12.53 17.13
C ASP A 375 11.81 -13.33 16.00
N LYS A 376 12.56 -14.37 16.34
CA LYS A 376 13.32 -15.17 15.37
C LYS A 376 12.45 -15.86 14.30
N ASN A 377 11.19 -16.13 14.60
CA ASN A 377 10.28 -16.92 13.77
C ASN A 377 9.13 -16.10 13.20
N HIS A 378 8.84 -14.92 13.77
CA HIS A 378 7.67 -14.14 13.41
C HIS A 378 8.03 -12.73 12.93
N TRP A 379 7.36 -12.32 11.86
CA TRP A 379 7.26 -10.93 11.44
C TRP A 379 6.12 -10.25 12.19
N LYS A 380 6.28 -8.97 12.51
CA LYS A 380 5.21 -8.10 12.98
C LYS A 380 4.66 -7.32 11.78
N PHE A 381 3.35 -7.30 11.58
CA PHE A 381 2.69 -6.48 10.56
C PHE A 381 1.57 -5.64 11.19
N ILE A 382 1.73 -4.32 11.20
CA ILE A 382 0.83 -3.38 11.88
C ILE A 382 0.24 -2.39 10.87
N GLU A 383 -1.08 -2.27 10.86
CA GLU A 383 -1.78 -1.18 10.18
C GLU A 383 -1.58 0.11 10.99
N LYS A 384 -0.99 1.14 10.38
CA LYS A 384 -0.64 2.39 11.06
C LYS A 384 -1.70 3.46 10.91
N ARG A 385 -2.13 3.69 9.67
CA ARG A 385 -3.08 4.76 9.33
C ARG A 385 -3.95 4.31 8.16
N SER A 386 -5.19 4.75 8.15
CA SER A 386 -6.11 4.53 7.03
C SER A 386 -6.85 5.81 6.71
N ALA A 387 -6.79 6.30 5.47
CA ALA A 387 -7.43 7.56 5.07
C ALA A 387 -8.23 7.39 3.78
N LYS A 388 -9.40 8.03 3.69
CA LYS A 388 -10.15 8.14 2.45
C LYS A 388 -9.72 9.42 1.74
N LEU A 389 -9.22 9.30 0.51
CA LEU A 389 -8.91 10.45 -0.30
C LEU A 389 -10.21 11.16 -0.75
N PRO A 390 -10.27 12.49 -0.60
CA PRO A 390 -11.37 13.24 -1.19
C PRO A 390 -11.22 13.25 -2.71
N THR A 391 -12.36 13.16 -3.40
CA THR A 391 -12.41 13.16 -4.88
C THR A 391 -13.05 14.44 -5.43
N ASN A 392 -13.35 15.40 -4.55
CA ASN A 392 -13.90 16.69 -4.91
C ASN A 392 -13.41 17.75 -3.91
N TRP A 393 -13.44 19.01 -4.34
CA TRP A 393 -12.95 20.14 -3.55
C TRP A 393 -13.72 20.39 -2.24
N ASN A 394 -15.01 20.07 -2.22
CA ASN A 394 -15.85 20.28 -1.04
C ASN A 394 -15.45 19.37 0.11
N ASP A 395 -14.91 18.19 -0.19
CA ASP A 395 -14.41 17.23 0.80
C ASP A 395 -12.93 17.46 1.19
N ARG A 396 -12.31 18.58 0.82
CA ARG A 396 -10.87 18.84 1.05
C ARG A 396 -10.42 18.71 2.51
N LEU A 397 -11.31 18.94 3.48
CA LEU A 397 -10.99 18.75 4.90
C LEU A 397 -10.67 17.27 5.23
N CYS A 398 -11.23 16.32 4.49
CA CYS A 398 -10.90 14.90 4.63
C CYS A 398 -9.44 14.60 4.25
N PHE A 399 -8.78 15.48 3.49
CA PHE A 399 -7.37 15.35 3.12
C PHE A 399 -6.44 15.38 4.35
N VAL A 400 -6.87 15.95 5.49
CA VAL A 400 -6.10 15.95 6.75
C VAL A 400 -5.73 14.53 7.18
N GLN A 401 -6.64 13.56 7.05
CA GLN A 401 -6.34 12.17 7.43
C GLN A 401 -5.27 11.54 6.53
N TYR A 402 -5.26 11.90 5.25
CA TYR A 402 -4.24 11.45 4.31
C TYR A 402 -2.88 12.11 4.60
N LEU A 403 -2.89 13.39 4.98
CA LEU A 403 -1.66 14.08 5.41
C LEU A 403 -1.11 13.53 6.72
N GLU A 404 -1.95 13.09 7.66
CA GLU A 404 -1.52 12.35 8.86
C GLU A 404 -0.86 11.02 8.51
N LEU A 405 -1.41 10.32 7.52
CA LEU A 405 -0.81 9.10 6.98
C LEU A 405 0.56 9.37 6.35
N LEU A 406 0.68 10.40 5.51
CA LEU A 406 1.96 10.79 4.91
C LEU A 406 2.97 11.27 5.96
N ALA A 407 2.53 11.98 7.00
CA ALA A 407 3.39 12.44 8.10
C ALA A 407 3.92 11.25 8.91
N THR A 408 3.09 10.24 9.13
CA THR A 408 3.48 8.98 9.77
C THR A 408 4.53 8.24 8.95
N LEU A 409 4.33 8.14 7.62
CA LEU A 409 5.30 7.53 6.71
C LEU A 409 6.62 8.32 6.68
N PHE A 410 6.56 9.65 6.61
CA PHE A 410 7.72 10.55 6.60
C PHE A 410 8.59 10.35 7.85
N ASP A 411 8.00 10.37 9.05
CA ASP A 411 8.71 10.12 10.30
C ASP A 411 9.30 8.70 10.35
N GLY A 412 8.53 7.71 9.88
CA GLY A 412 8.98 6.33 9.78
C GLY A 412 10.20 6.17 8.87
N ILE A 413 10.22 6.82 7.71
CA ILE A 413 11.34 6.81 6.77
C ILE A 413 12.61 7.41 7.40
N LEU A 414 12.48 8.56 8.07
CA LEU A 414 13.61 9.22 8.71
C LEU A 414 14.18 8.34 9.84
N THR A 415 13.32 7.70 10.61
CA THR A 415 13.73 6.74 11.65
C THR A 415 14.44 5.54 11.05
N THR A 416 13.89 4.92 10.00
CA THR A 416 14.53 3.79 9.31
C THR A 416 15.91 4.18 8.75
N GLN A 417 16.08 5.40 8.25
CA GLN A 417 17.38 5.89 7.79
C GLN A 417 18.43 5.89 8.92
N GLN A 418 18.03 6.31 10.13
CA GLN A 418 18.92 6.31 11.30
C GLN A 418 19.27 4.88 11.72
N VAL A 419 18.30 3.98 11.73
CA VAL A 419 18.51 2.55 12.02
C VAL A 419 19.47 1.93 11.00
N GLN A 420 19.28 2.18 9.71
CA GLN A 420 20.17 1.72 8.63
C GLN A 420 21.61 2.20 8.83
N LYS A 421 21.81 3.48 9.16
CA LYS A 421 23.15 4.02 9.49
C LYS A 421 23.77 3.32 10.69
N GLN A 422 22.98 2.99 11.70
CA GLN A 422 23.46 2.27 12.88
C GLN A 422 23.81 0.82 12.58
N LEU A 423 22.98 0.10 11.81
CA LEU A 423 23.26 -1.26 11.35
C LEU A 423 24.56 -1.35 10.56
N VAL A 424 24.81 -0.40 9.66
CA VAL A 424 26.09 -0.32 8.92
C VAL A 424 27.27 -0.18 9.87
N LYS A 425 27.18 0.72 10.87
CA LYS A 425 28.26 0.92 11.85
C LYS A 425 28.54 -0.33 12.67
N GLU A 426 27.50 -0.99 13.17
CA GLU A 426 27.63 -2.23 13.94
C GLU A 426 28.20 -3.37 13.08
N ASN A 427 27.69 -3.54 11.86
CA ASN A 427 28.12 -4.62 10.94
C ASN A 427 29.58 -4.48 10.50
N LEU A 428 30.09 -3.24 10.42
CA LEU A 428 31.49 -2.93 10.12
C LEU A 428 32.40 -2.95 11.36
N GLY A 429 31.87 -3.21 12.56
CA GLY A 429 32.63 -3.18 13.81
C GLY A 429 33.06 -1.78 14.27
N LEU A 430 32.44 -0.72 13.72
CA LEU A 430 32.71 0.67 14.13
C LEU A 430 32.02 1.03 15.46
N VAL A 431 30.97 0.28 15.81
CA VAL A 431 30.25 0.41 17.08
C VAL A 431 30.06 -0.98 17.65
N GLU A 432 30.55 -1.19 18.87
CA GLU A 432 30.32 -2.42 19.62
C GLU A 432 28.87 -2.46 20.15
N PHE A 433 28.33 -3.67 20.27
CA PHE A 433 27.03 -3.90 20.90
C PHE A 433 27.08 -5.17 21.76
N SER A 434 26.15 -5.25 22.71
CA SER A 434 25.94 -6.44 23.53
C SER A 434 24.70 -7.22 23.10
N GLY A 435 24.73 -8.54 23.33
CA GLY A 435 23.63 -9.43 23.00
C GLY A 435 23.77 -10.11 21.63
N PRO A 436 22.70 -10.77 21.15
CA PRO A 436 22.76 -11.55 19.92
C PRO A 436 22.93 -10.67 18.69
N SER A 437 23.69 -11.17 17.71
CA SER A 437 23.77 -10.58 16.38
C SER A 437 22.59 -11.02 15.50
N VAL A 438 22.40 -10.34 14.38
CA VAL A 438 21.41 -10.73 13.35
C VAL A 438 21.63 -12.15 12.83
N GLU A 439 22.89 -12.62 12.79
CA GLU A 439 23.23 -13.98 12.36
C GLU A 439 22.50 -15.08 13.17
N SER A 440 22.19 -14.81 14.44
CA SER A 440 21.46 -15.75 15.30
C SER A 440 20.08 -16.13 14.76
N ILE A 441 19.48 -15.33 13.89
CA ILE A 441 18.21 -15.66 13.22
C ILE A 441 18.40 -16.86 12.25
N SER A 442 19.57 -16.96 11.62
CA SER A 442 19.83 -17.94 10.54
C SER A 442 20.35 -19.28 11.04
N GLN A 443 20.97 -19.34 12.23
CA GLN A 443 21.70 -20.52 12.71
C GLN A 443 20.79 -21.63 13.29
N GLU A 444 19.57 -21.33 13.75
CA GLU A 444 18.66 -22.34 14.33
C GLU A 444 17.71 -22.99 13.32
N ALA A 445 17.53 -22.42 12.13
CA ALA A 445 16.66 -22.99 11.09
C ALA A 445 17.19 -24.33 10.52
N ILE A 446 18.47 -24.62 10.75
CA ILE A 446 19.15 -25.85 10.30
C ILE A 446 18.77 -27.06 11.18
N PHE A 447 18.33 -26.85 12.43
CA PHE A 447 17.99 -27.94 13.36
C PHE A 447 16.53 -28.42 13.31
N LEU A 448 15.70 -27.86 12.41
CA LEU A 448 14.30 -28.27 12.23
C LEU A 448 14.04 -29.01 10.90
N LEU A 449 15.10 -29.33 10.16
CA LEU A 449 15.06 -30.12 8.92
C LEU A 449 15.85 -31.44 9.00
N GLU A 450 16.38 -31.77 10.18
CA GLU A 450 16.78 -33.13 10.59
C GLU A 450 15.72 -33.67 11.57
#